data_AF-A0A847EL87-F1
#
_entry.id   AF-A0A847EL87-F1
#
_cell.length_a   1.000
_cell.length_b   1.000
_cell.length_c   1.000
_cell.angle_alpha   90.00
_cell.angle_beta   90.00
_cell.angle_gamma   90.00
#
_symmetry.space_group_name_H-M   'P 1'
#
loop_
_entity.id
_entity.type
_entity.pdbx_description
1 polymer ?
#
loop_
_entity_poly.entity_id
_entity_poly.type
_entity_poly.pdbx_seq_one_letter_code
_entity_poly.pdbx_strand_id
1 'polypeptide(L)'
;MQDTTVEIQYCVPCGHLPRALDIQKSLLEHFGRRIEGVKLKTGGDGIFTIKVAGEQVYDKSQEFDLQQLIEKIEAKAGAPA
;
A
#
# COMPACT_ATOMS: atom_id res chain seq x y z
N MET A 1 2.96 -15.70 13.23
CA MET A 1 1.71 -14.96 12.91
C MET A 1 2.19 -13.71 12.20
N GLN A 2 2.20 -13.74 10.87
CA GLN A 2 2.75 -12.67 10.03
C GLN A 2 1.56 -11.90 9.50
N ASP A 3 0.97 -11.05 10.34
CA ASP A 3 -0.19 -10.25 9.97
C ASP A 3 0.30 -8.98 9.26
N THR A 4 0.68 -9.14 7.99
CA THR A 4 1.16 -8.03 7.18
C THR A 4 -0.03 -7.13 6.81
N THR A 5 -0.21 -6.04 7.55
CA THR A 5 -1.21 -5.00 7.24
C THR A 5 -0.61 -3.96 6.30
N VAL A 6 -1.31 -3.62 5.23
CA VAL A 6 -0.93 -2.51 4.33
C VAL A 6 -1.73 -1.27 4.70
N GLU A 7 -1.10 -0.12 4.89
CA GLU A 7 -1.76 1.15 5.15
C GLU A 7 -1.49 2.13 4.01
N ILE A 8 -2.54 2.60 3.33
CA ILE A 8 -2.44 3.56 2.24
C ILE A 8 -2.99 4.88 2.73
N GLN A 9 -2.13 5.88 2.89
CA GLN A 9 -2.52 7.24 3.26
C GLN A 9 -2.65 8.09 2.00
N TYR A 10 -3.81 8.72 1.79
CA TYR A 10 -4.11 9.48 0.57
C TYR A 10 -4.81 10.81 0.88
N CYS A 11 -4.52 11.84 0.10
CA CYS A 11 -5.24 13.10 0.16
C CYS A 11 -6.70 12.94 -0.34
N VAL A 12 -7.66 13.12 0.58
CA VAL A 12 -9.10 13.07 0.28
C VAL A 12 -9.55 14.22 -0.63
N PRO A 13 -9.28 15.51 -0.30
CA PRO A 13 -9.76 16.63 -1.13
C PRO A 13 -9.11 16.66 -2.52
N CYS A 14 -8.00 15.94 -2.73
CA CYS A 14 -7.33 15.83 -4.02
C CYS A 14 -7.96 14.80 -4.97
N GLY A 15 -8.95 14.01 -4.51
CA GLY A 15 -9.60 12.98 -5.34
C GLY A 15 -8.74 11.73 -5.57
N HIS A 16 -7.79 11.41 -4.68
CA HIS A 16 -6.95 10.21 -4.79
C HIS A 16 -7.64 8.91 -4.29
N LEU A 17 -8.88 9.00 -3.80
CA LEU A 17 -9.68 7.86 -3.34
C LEU A 17 -9.79 6.72 -4.38
N PRO A 18 -10.24 6.96 -5.63
CA PRO A 18 -10.35 5.89 -6.64
C PRO A 18 -9.01 5.19 -6.91
N ARG A 19 -7.89 5.94 -6.92
CA ARG A 19 -6.55 5.37 -7.09
C ARG A 19 -6.15 4.49 -5.91
N ALA A 20 -6.45 4.92 -4.69
CA ALA A 20 -6.16 4.14 -3.49
C ALA A 20 -6.98 2.84 -3.44
N LEU A 21 -8.25 2.88 -3.89
CA LEU A 21 -9.11 1.70 -3.99
C LEU A 21 -8.60 0.70 -5.05
N ASP A 22 -8.15 1.19 -6.20
CA ASP A 22 -7.60 0.34 -7.27
C ASP A 22 -6.32 -0.38 -6.83
N ILE A 23 -5.41 0.34 -6.16
CA ILE A 23 -4.19 -0.24 -5.58
C ILE A 23 -4.55 -1.25 -4.49
N GLN A 24 -5.46 -0.91 -3.57
CA GLN A 24 -5.94 -1.85 -2.56
C GLN A 24 -6.44 -3.14 -3.20
N LYS A 25 -7.29 -3.02 -4.24
CA LYS A 25 -7.87 -4.18 -4.92
C LYS A 25 -6.77 -5.02 -5.57
N SER A 26 -5.86 -4.39 -6.32
CA SER A 26 -4.73 -5.06 -6.96
C SER A 26 -3.84 -5.80 -5.95
N LEU A 27 -3.58 -5.19 -4.78
CA LEU A 27 -2.82 -5.82 -3.71
C LEU A 27 -3.57 -7.01 -3.11
N LEU A 28 -4.86 -6.89 -2.84
CA LEU A 28 -5.66 -8.01 -2.33
C LEU A 28 -5.76 -9.16 -3.35
N GLU A 29 -5.85 -8.85 -4.65
CA GLU A 29 -5.86 -9.85 -5.72
C GLU A 29 -4.49 -10.53 -5.91
N HIS A 30 -3.40 -9.77 -5.85
CA HIS A 30 -2.03 -10.31 -5.97
C HIS A 30 -1.59 -11.10 -4.73
N PHE A 31 -1.79 -10.55 -3.55
CA PHE A 31 -1.28 -11.12 -2.30
C PHE A 31 -2.27 -12.08 -1.64
N GLY A 32 -3.58 -11.94 -1.89
CA GLY A 32 -4.62 -12.84 -1.38
C GLY A 32 -4.54 -13.00 0.14
N ARG A 33 -4.26 -14.24 0.59
CA ARG A 33 -4.12 -14.62 2.01
C ARG A 33 -2.75 -14.30 2.64
N ARG A 34 -1.83 -13.67 1.90
CA ARG A 34 -0.49 -13.29 2.41
C ARG A 34 -0.52 -12.02 3.27
N ILE A 35 -1.57 -11.19 3.15
CA ILE A 35 -1.74 -9.97 3.94
C ILE A 35 -2.98 -10.08 4.83
N GLU A 36 -2.95 -9.46 6.01
CA GLU A 36 -4.11 -9.40 6.93
C GLU A 36 -5.23 -8.54 6.31
N GLY A 37 -4.84 -7.45 5.66
CA GLY A 37 -5.75 -6.53 5.00
C GLY A 37 -5.08 -5.23 4.60
N VAL A 38 -5.89 -4.36 4.00
CA VAL A 38 -5.48 -3.02 3.57
C VAL A 38 -6.32 -1.99 4.33
N LYS A 39 -5.66 -0.99 4.90
CA LYS A 39 -6.26 0.14 5.62
C LYS A 39 -6.07 1.42 4.82
N LEU A 40 -7.18 2.06 4.49
CA LEU A 40 -7.21 3.36 3.83
C LEU A 40 -7.22 4.47 4.89
N LYS A 41 -6.16 5.27 4.95
CA LYS A 41 -6.05 6.42 5.85
C LYS A 41 -6.25 7.72 5.07
N THR A 42 -7.15 8.56 5.56
CA THR A 42 -7.39 9.89 5.01
C THR A 42 -6.29 10.85 5.46
N GLY A 43 -5.62 11.51 4.50
CA GLY A 43 -4.56 12.48 4.71
C GLY A 43 -4.91 13.87 4.18
N GLY A 44 -4.10 14.86 4.59
CA GLY A 44 -4.11 16.24 4.07
C GLY A 44 -2.92 16.51 3.14
N ASP A 45 -2.81 17.74 2.63
CA ASP A 45 -1.59 18.27 2.00
C ASP A 45 -1.03 17.48 0.80
N GLY A 46 -1.90 16.86 0.02
CA GLY A 46 -1.48 16.16 -1.20
C GLY A 46 -0.62 14.93 -0.96
N ILE A 47 -0.61 14.37 0.26
CA ILE A 47 0.19 13.19 0.58
C ILE A 47 -0.37 11.93 -0.09
N PHE A 48 0.54 11.04 -0.46
CA PHE A 48 0.22 9.70 -0.90
C PHE A 48 1.35 8.78 -0.43
N THR A 49 1.13 7.99 0.61
CA THR A 49 2.16 7.10 1.18
C THR A 49 1.58 5.71 1.42
N ILE A 50 2.42 4.69 1.29
CA ILE A 50 2.03 3.30 1.53
C ILE A 50 3.00 2.70 2.55
N LYS A 51 2.42 2.11 3.58
CA LYS A 51 3.15 1.44 4.66
C LYS A 51 2.75 -0.02 4.71
N VAL A 52 3.68 -0.88 5.10
CA VAL A 52 3.49 -2.33 5.22
C VAL A 52 4.01 -2.74 6.58
N ALA A 53 3.16 -3.33 7.40
CA ALA A 53 3.48 -3.71 8.78
C ALA A 53 4.12 -2.55 9.60
N GLY A 54 3.65 -1.31 9.36
CA GLY A 54 4.16 -0.10 10.02
C GLY A 54 5.38 0.55 9.37
N GLU A 55 5.98 -0.05 8.34
CA GLU A 55 7.15 0.49 7.64
C GLU A 55 6.77 1.13 6.30
N GLN A 56 7.28 2.34 6.01
CA GLN A 56 6.97 3.05 4.77
C GLN A 56 7.74 2.47 3.59
N VAL A 57 7.01 1.88 2.63
CA VAL A 57 7.58 1.29 1.41
C VAL A 57 7.51 2.23 0.21
N TYR A 58 6.53 3.15 0.23
CA TYR A 58 6.31 4.12 -0.84
C TYR A 58 5.85 5.47 -0.29
N ASP A 59 6.28 6.52 -0.96
CA ASP A 59 5.88 7.90 -0.70
C ASP A 59 5.83 8.68 -2.02
N LYS A 60 4.92 9.66 -2.10
CA LYS A 60 4.71 10.50 -3.29
C LYS A 60 5.94 11.32 -3.70
N SER A 61 6.90 11.53 -2.81
CA SER A 61 8.16 12.19 -3.15
C SER A 61 9.00 11.34 -4.13
N GLN A 62 8.70 10.06 -4.27
CA GLN A 62 9.30 9.16 -5.27
C GLN A 62 8.36 8.89 -6.46
N GLU A 63 8.95 8.61 -7.63
CA GLU A 63 8.21 8.16 -8.81
C GLU A 63 7.33 6.94 -8.47
N PHE A 64 6.05 7.02 -8.82
CA PHE A 64 5.10 5.94 -8.57
C PHE A 64 5.36 4.79 -9.54
N ASP A 65 5.88 3.68 -9.02
CA ASP A 65 6.04 2.43 -9.77
C ASP A 65 5.33 1.29 -9.04
N LEU A 66 4.33 0.71 -9.70
CA LEU A 66 3.51 -0.36 -9.13
C LEU A 66 4.31 -1.65 -8.94
N GLN A 67 5.25 -1.95 -9.84
CA GLN A 67 6.05 -3.17 -9.73
C GLN A 67 7.02 -3.09 -8.55
N GLN A 68 7.74 -1.96 -8.42
CA GLN A 68 8.59 -1.75 -7.25
C GLN A 68 7.80 -1.78 -5.93
N LEU A 69 6.59 -1.24 -5.93
CA LEU A 69 5.72 -1.33 -4.75
C LEU A 69 5.43 -2.79 -4.41
N ILE A 70 5.03 -3.61 -5.39
CA ILE A 70 4.76 -5.04 -5.19
C ILE A 70 6.01 -5.76 -4.68
N GLU A 71 7.17 -5.57 -5.31
CA GLU A 71 8.44 -6.18 -4.88
C GLU A 71 8.80 -5.84 -3.44
N LYS A 72 8.65 -4.56 -3.05
CA LYS A 72 8.87 -4.12 -1.67
C LYS A 72 7.88 -4.74 -0.69
N ILE A 73 6.61 -4.84 -1.08
CA ILE A 73 5.59 -5.48 -0.26
C ILE A 73 5.90 -6.98 -0.14
N GLU A 74 6.31 -7.67 -1.21
CA GLU A 74 6.69 -9.09 -1.17
C GLU A 74 7.90 -9.35 -0.28
N ALA A 75 8.93 -8.50 -0.36
CA ALA A 75 10.09 -8.59 0.52
C ALA A 75 9.71 -8.45 2.01
N LYS A 76 8.64 -7.72 2.31
CA LYS A 76 8.15 -7.44 3.68
C LYS A 76 7.03 -8.35 4.16
N ALA A 77 6.17 -8.83 3.26
CA ALA A 77 5.05 -9.73 3.54
C ALA A 77 5.48 -11.20 3.71
N GLY A 78 6.79 -11.45 3.70
CA GLY A 78 7.34 -12.78 3.58
C GLY A 78 7.46 -13.15 2.11
N ALA A 79 8.70 -13.14 1.62
CA ALA A 79 9.05 -13.75 0.34
C ALA A 79 8.53 -15.19 0.31
N PRO A 80 8.09 -15.71 -0.86
CA PRO A 80 7.88 -17.14 -0.99
C PRO A 80 9.22 -17.85 -0.68
N ALA A 81 9.18 -18.80 0.26
CA ALA A 81 10.19 -19.85 0.31
C ALA A 81 9.97 -20.80 -0.87
#